data_AF-A0AAQ1ZIH4-F1
#
_entry.id   AF-A0AAQ1ZIH4-F1
#
_cell.length_a   1.000
_cell.length_b   1.000
_cell.length_c   1.000
_cell.angle_alpha   90.00
_cell.angle_beta   90.00
_cell.angle_gamma   90.00
#
_symmetry.space_group_name_H-M   'P 1'
#
loop_
_entity.id
_entity.type
_entity.pdbx_description
1 polymer ?
#
loop_
_entity_poly.entity_id
_entity_poly.type
_entity_poly.pdbx_seq_one_letter_code
_entity_poly.pdbx_strand_id
1 'polypeptide(L)'
;MKKAIKNILLKMPAIVSALTLLASCGAEAPVSRTYPCRFYLDTRIHPVSKLITAVTSYNYYVKTTVDYRSGAFHVVTYSRDGQNNPEDLTLTAQTEIYAFTGGIYLGANKSIIVGLTNFNGPVAYDGMCPNCIEQYASVDFPLSWNTTVSEVKCDKCKRTYSLETGTITGGNNGKPLMRYLVNYTGPYSMLRIGN
;
A
#
# COMPACT_ATOMS: atom_id res chain seq x y z
N MET A 1 -85.39 -18.28 -2.85
CA MET A 1 -84.52 -18.11 -4.03
C MET A 1 -83.41 -17.10 -3.71
N LYS A 2 -82.19 -17.43 -4.14
CA LYS A 2 -80.92 -16.66 -4.14
C LYS A 2 -80.12 -16.54 -2.82
N LYS A 3 -78.94 -17.17 -2.88
CA LYS A 3 -77.84 -17.30 -1.91
C LYS A 3 -77.26 -15.95 -1.47
N ALA A 4 -76.88 -15.85 -0.20
CA ALA A 4 -75.95 -14.83 0.31
C ALA A 4 -74.60 -15.46 0.66
N ILE A 5 -73.57 -14.76 0.21
CA ILE A 5 -72.13 -15.02 0.27
C ILE A 5 -71.56 -14.51 1.60
N LYS A 6 -70.57 -15.19 2.19
CA LYS A 6 -69.40 -14.51 2.81
C LYS A 6 -68.20 -15.43 3.02
N ASN A 7 -67.07 -14.91 2.56
CA ASN A 7 -65.76 -15.54 2.41
C ASN A 7 -65.07 -15.82 3.75
N ILE A 8 -64.44 -16.99 3.86
CA ILE A 8 -63.42 -17.29 4.86
C ILE A 8 -62.05 -17.00 4.23
N LEU A 9 -61.41 -15.92 4.64
CA LEU A 9 -60.02 -15.60 4.32
C LEU A 9 -59.09 -16.42 5.22
N LEU A 10 -58.50 -17.47 4.67
CA LEU A 10 -57.40 -18.21 5.28
C LEU A 10 -56.08 -17.50 4.93
N LYS A 11 -55.37 -16.97 5.93
CA LYS A 11 -54.08 -16.27 5.76
C LYS A 11 -52.94 -17.31 5.67
N MET A 12 -52.23 -17.34 4.53
CA MET A 12 -50.96 -18.07 4.37
C MET A 12 -49.80 -17.25 4.98
N PRO A 13 -48.84 -17.86 5.70
CA PRO A 13 -47.58 -17.20 6.01
C PRO A 13 -46.61 -17.35 4.83
N ALA A 14 -46.24 -16.23 4.22
CA ALA A 14 -45.17 -16.16 3.24
C ALA A 14 -43.82 -16.22 3.97
N ILE A 15 -43.08 -17.32 3.80
CA ILE A 15 -41.68 -17.43 4.21
C ILE A 15 -40.85 -16.63 3.21
N VAL A 16 -40.51 -15.39 3.56
CA VAL A 16 -39.54 -14.57 2.82
C VAL A 16 -38.15 -14.96 3.33
N SER A 17 -37.50 -15.88 2.63
CA SER A 17 -36.08 -16.17 2.84
C SER A 17 -35.27 -15.06 2.17
N ALA A 18 -34.83 -14.08 2.98
CA ALA A 18 -33.95 -13.01 2.55
C ALA A 18 -32.53 -13.56 2.39
N LEU A 19 -32.16 -13.91 1.15
CA LEU A 19 -30.79 -14.21 0.77
C LEU A 19 -29.99 -12.89 0.77
N THR A 20 -29.44 -12.51 1.92
CA THR A 20 -28.49 -11.40 2.02
C THR A 20 -27.20 -11.82 1.32
N LEU A 21 -27.06 -11.39 0.06
CA LEU A 21 -25.80 -11.40 -0.68
C LEU A 21 -24.79 -10.54 0.08
N LEU A 22 -23.90 -11.18 0.85
CA LEU A 22 -22.67 -10.58 1.33
C LEU A 22 -21.72 -10.42 0.13
N ALA A 23 -21.99 -9.41 -0.72
CA ALA A 23 -20.99 -8.89 -1.63
C ALA A 23 -19.99 -8.07 -0.79
N SER A 24 -19.07 -8.75 -0.10
CA SER A 24 -17.85 -8.13 0.40
C SER A 24 -16.95 -7.85 -0.80
N CYS A 25 -17.30 -6.82 -1.59
CA CYS A 25 -16.31 -6.14 -2.40
C CYS A 25 -15.34 -5.50 -1.40
N GLY A 26 -14.21 -6.15 -1.16
CA GLY A 26 -13.15 -5.58 -0.33
C GLY A 26 -12.73 -4.29 -1.01
N ALA A 27 -13.26 -3.16 -0.54
CA ALA A 27 -12.93 -1.86 -1.10
C ALA A 27 -11.41 -1.67 -0.92
N GLU A 28 -10.68 -1.59 -2.03
CA GLU A 28 -9.28 -1.21 -1.99
C GLU A 28 -9.15 0.10 -1.20
N ALA A 29 -8.12 0.19 -0.36
CA ALA A 29 -7.85 1.43 0.34
C ALA A 29 -7.70 2.56 -0.70
N PRO A 30 -8.41 3.69 -0.51
CA PRO A 30 -8.35 4.80 -1.46
C PRO A 30 -6.91 5.32 -1.54
N VAL A 31 -6.53 5.80 -2.72
CA VAL A 31 -5.22 6.44 -2.94
C VAL A 31 -5.14 7.67 -2.03
N SER A 32 -4.10 7.72 -1.20
CA SER A 32 -3.85 8.86 -0.31
C SER A 32 -3.44 10.07 -1.12
N ARG A 33 -3.88 11.26 -0.69
CA ARG A 33 -3.43 12.57 -1.19
C ARG A 33 -2.76 13.41 -0.11
N THR A 34 -2.50 12.83 1.06
CA THR A 34 -1.97 13.55 2.22
C THR A 34 -0.53 14.01 2.01
N TYR A 35 0.29 13.16 1.38
CA TYR A 35 1.68 13.48 1.04
C TYR A 35 1.94 13.13 -0.42
N PRO A 36 2.65 14.01 -1.16
CA PRO A 36 2.99 13.74 -2.55
C PRO A 36 3.98 12.58 -2.66
N CYS A 37 3.75 11.70 -3.62
CA CYS A 37 4.65 10.64 -4.01
C CYS A 37 4.84 10.67 -5.52
N ARG A 38 6.10 10.68 -5.96
CA ARG A 38 6.49 10.64 -7.36
C ARG A 38 7.82 9.92 -7.48
N PHE A 39 7.77 8.68 -7.92
CA PHE A 39 8.92 7.80 -8.05
C PHE A 39 8.90 7.10 -9.41
N TYR A 40 10.02 7.17 -10.14
CA TYR A 40 10.22 6.48 -11.40
C TYR A 40 11.50 5.66 -11.35
N LEU A 41 11.42 4.39 -11.75
CA LEU A 41 12.58 3.51 -11.93
C LEU A 41 12.48 2.83 -13.30
N ASP A 42 13.51 2.99 -14.13
CA ASP A 42 13.62 2.33 -15.42
C ASP A 42 14.19 0.92 -15.23
N THR A 43 13.33 -0.08 -15.39
CA THR A 43 13.72 -1.49 -15.17
C THR A 43 14.70 -2.02 -16.21
N ARG A 44 14.94 -1.30 -17.31
CA ARG A 44 15.97 -1.65 -18.30
C ARG A 44 17.37 -1.34 -17.78
N ILE A 45 17.49 -0.33 -16.92
CA ILE A 45 18.75 0.15 -16.34
C ILE A 45 19.04 -0.60 -15.04
N HIS A 46 18.00 -0.94 -14.30
CA HIS A 46 18.10 -1.64 -13.02
C HIS A 46 17.39 -3.03 -13.03
N PRO A 47 17.70 -3.95 -13.97
CA PRO A 47 16.89 -5.14 -14.23
C PRO A 47 16.85 -6.18 -13.09
N VAL A 48 17.78 -6.09 -12.14
CA VAL A 48 17.87 -6.99 -10.98
C VAL A 48 17.52 -6.29 -9.66
N SER A 49 16.91 -5.11 -9.72
CA SER A 49 16.58 -4.36 -8.52
C SER A 49 15.60 -5.09 -7.61
N LYS A 50 15.80 -4.97 -6.29
CA LYS A 50 14.86 -5.46 -5.27
C LYS A 50 13.46 -4.85 -5.42
N LEU A 51 13.33 -3.64 -5.96
CA LEU A 51 12.03 -3.04 -6.26
C LEU A 51 11.27 -3.80 -7.35
N ILE A 52 11.98 -4.32 -8.36
CA ILE A 52 11.36 -5.16 -9.40
C ILE A 52 10.88 -6.46 -8.76
N THR A 53 11.73 -7.12 -7.96
CA THR A 53 11.35 -8.32 -7.21
C THR A 53 10.10 -8.08 -6.37
N ALA A 54 10.02 -6.94 -5.68
CA ALA A 54 8.87 -6.57 -4.85
C ALA A 54 7.57 -6.45 -5.65
N VAL A 55 7.58 -5.95 -6.88
CA VAL A 55 6.37 -5.84 -7.70
C VAL A 55 6.07 -7.09 -8.53
N THR A 56 6.92 -8.14 -8.48
CA THR A 56 6.75 -9.39 -9.25
C THR A 56 6.70 -10.66 -8.41
N SER A 57 7.04 -10.61 -7.12
CA SER A 57 7.13 -11.78 -6.25
C SER A 57 6.24 -11.65 -5.03
N TYR A 58 5.30 -12.59 -4.87
CA TYR A 58 4.37 -12.60 -3.74
C TYR A 58 5.11 -12.65 -2.41
N ASN A 59 4.58 -11.94 -1.42
CA ASN A 59 5.15 -11.84 -0.07
C ASN A 59 6.58 -11.28 -0.03
N TYR A 60 7.04 -10.62 -1.09
CA TYR A 60 8.30 -9.87 -1.08
C TYR A 60 7.99 -8.37 -0.96
N TYR A 61 8.34 -7.81 0.18
CA TYR A 61 8.17 -6.39 0.46
C TYR A 61 9.51 -5.73 0.72
N VAL A 62 9.65 -4.51 0.24
CA VAL A 62 10.82 -3.67 0.46
C VAL A 62 10.40 -2.30 0.96
N LYS A 63 11.25 -1.72 1.79
CA LYS A 63 11.17 -0.30 2.14
C LYS A 63 12.19 0.43 1.29
N THR A 64 11.78 1.50 0.65
CA THR A 64 12.63 2.30 -0.23
C THR A 64 12.68 3.74 0.24
N THR A 65 13.88 4.29 0.31
CA THR A 65 14.15 5.71 0.55
C THR A 65 14.90 6.31 -0.63
N VAL A 66 14.86 7.64 -0.73
CA VAL A 66 15.66 8.38 -1.70
C VAL A 66 16.44 9.48 -1.01
N ASP A 67 17.74 9.51 -1.28
CA ASP A 67 18.69 10.49 -0.75
C ASP A 67 19.48 11.15 -1.88
N TYR A 68 19.89 12.41 -1.68
CA TYR A 68 20.80 13.09 -2.59
C TYR A 68 22.16 13.22 -1.91
N ARG A 69 23.17 12.55 -2.45
CA ARG A 69 24.54 12.56 -1.93
C ARG A 69 25.53 12.42 -3.08
N SER A 70 26.72 12.98 -2.90
CA SER A 70 27.80 12.88 -3.89
C SER A 70 27.38 13.33 -5.31
N GLY A 71 26.46 14.30 -5.41
CA GLY A 71 25.99 14.84 -6.68
C GLY A 71 24.91 14.02 -7.40
N ALA A 72 24.45 12.90 -6.83
CA ALA A 72 23.46 12.01 -7.46
C ALA A 72 22.31 11.65 -6.51
N PHE A 73 21.18 11.25 -7.10
CA PHE A 73 20.08 10.64 -6.35
C PHE A 73 20.37 9.15 -6.17
N HIS A 74 20.18 8.67 -4.94
CA HIS A 74 20.34 7.28 -4.55
C HIS A 74 18.99 6.72 -4.11
N VAL A 75 18.60 5.60 -4.71
CA VAL A 75 17.44 4.81 -4.28
C VAL A 75 17.95 3.69 -3.39
N VAL A 76 17.66 3.77 -2.10
CA VAL A 76 18.14 2.81 -1.11
C VAL A 76 16.99 1.90 -0.70
N THR A 77 17.15 0.60 -0.91
CA THR A 77 16.07 -0.39 -0.77
C THR A 77 16.43 -1.48 0.24
N TYR A 78 15.60 -1.59 1.27
CA TYR A 78 15.73 -2.49 2.42
C TYR A 78 14.69 -3.60 2.31
N SER A 79 15.12 -4.82 2.00
CA SER A 79 14.28 -6.01 2.20
C SER A 79 14.28 -6.41 3.67
N ARG A 80 13.26 -7.12 4.15
CA ARG A 80 13.18 -7.59 5.54
C ARG A 80 14.45 -8.32 5.99
N ASP A 81 14.93 -9.26 5.17
CA ASP A 81 16.08 -10.11 5.49
C ASP A 81 17.43 -9.44 5.17
N GLY A 82 17.38 -8.28 4.49
CA GLY A 82 18.55 -7.50 4.07
C GLY A 82 18.62 -6.12 4.69
N GLN A 83 17.96 -5.90 5.84
CA GLN A 83 17.94 -4.57 6.49
C GLN A 83 19.35 -4.03 6.77
N ASN A 84 20.30 -4.91 7.07
CA ASN A 84 21.70 -4.55 7.34
C ASN A 84 22.57 -4.51 6.07
N ASN A 85 22.01 -4.86 4.91
CA ASN A 85 22.70 -4.84 3.62
C ASN A 85 21.74 -4.34 2.52
N PRO A 86 21.39 -3.04 2.52
CA PRO A 86 20.48 -2.47 1.55
C PRO A 86 21.05 -2.50 0.13
N GLU A 87 20.16 -2.58 -0.86
CA GLU A 87 20.51 -2.23 -2.23
C GLU A 87 20.59 -0.71 -2.37
N ASP A 88 21.59 -0.22 -3.08
CA ASP A 88 21.85 1.21 -3.28
C ASP A 88 22.05 1.49 -4.77
N LEU A 89 21.02 2.03 -5.41
CA LEU A 89 21.04 2.35 -6.83
C LEU A 89 21.30 3.83 -7.03
N THR A 90 22.35 4.14 -7.79
CA THR A 90 22.58 5.50 -8.26
C THR A 90 21.77 5.74 -9.52
N LEU A 91 20.92 6.77 -9.51
CA LEU A 91 20.12 7.14 -10.67
C LEU A 91 20.99 7.89 -11.67
N THR A 92 21.03 7.38 -12.90
CA THR A 92 21.79 7.98 -14.00
C THR A 92 20.90 8.36 -15.17
N ALA A 93 19.69 7.80 -15.26
CA ALA A 93 18.77 8.12 -16.33
C ALA A 93 18.07 9.45 -16.05
N GLN A 94 18.08 10.33 -17.06
CA GLN A 94 17.45 11.63 -16.95
C GLN A 94 15.96 11.54 -16.57
N THR A 95 15.22 10.54 -17.07
CA THR A 95 13.81 10.32 -16.72
C THR A 95 13.57 9.99 -15.26
N GLU A 96 14.49 9.25 -14.63
CA GLU A 96 14.41 8.91 -13.20
C GLU A 96 14.76 10.14 -12.36
N ILE A 97 15.79 10.88 -12.75
CA ILE A 97 16.24 12.11 -12.09
C ILE A 97 15.15 13.19 -12.13
N TYR A 98 14.44 13.35 -13.26
CA TYR A 98 13.33 14.30 -13.39
C TYR A 98 12.23 14.08 -12.35
N ALA A 99 12.08 12.87 -11.79
CA ALA A 99 11.15 12.59 -10.70
C ALA A 99 11.47 13.36 -9.39
N PHE A 100 12.68 13.91 -9.26
CA PHE A 100 13.17 14.54 -8.02
C PHE A 100 13.68 15.97 -8.18
N THR A 101 13.68 16.54 -9.39
CA THR A 101 14.17 17.92 -9.66
C THR A 101 13.43 19.01 -8.89
N GLY A 102 12.14 18.80 -8.61
CA GLY A 102 11.32 19.71 -7.81
C GLY A 102 11.32 19.42 -6.30
N GLY A 103 12.10 18.43 -5.86
CA GLY A 103 12.10 17.89 -4.49
C GLY A 103 11.90 16.37 -4.45
N ILE A 104 12.37 15.74 -3.37
CA ILE A 104 12.16 14.31 -3.11
C ILE A 104 10.77 14.13 -2.52
N TYR A 105 9.80 13.90 -3.41
CA TYR A 105 8.41 13.60 -3.05
C TYR A 105 8.23 12.08 -3.02
N LEU A 106 8.52 11.45 -1.89
CA LEU A 106 8.42 10.00 -1.71
C LEU A 106 7.69 9.71 -0.40
N GLY A 107 6.45 10.22 -0.31
CA GLY A 107 5.64 10.18 0.91
C GLY A 107 6.10 11.17 1.98
N ALA A 108 5.61 10.96 3.21
CA ALA A 108 5.70 11.91 4.31
C ALA A 108 7.14 12.26 4.70
N ASN A 109 8.04 11.27 4.69
CA ASN A 109 9.43 11.46 5.06
C ASN A 109 10.34 10.60 4.19
N LYS A 110 10.22 10.78 2.87
CA LYS A 110 11.06 10.16 1.83
C LYS A 110 11.17 8.64 1.94
N SER A 111 10.09 7.97 2.33
CA SER A 111 10.06 6.53 2.50
C SER A 111 8.73 5.96 2.04
N ILE A 112 8.81 4.88 1.28
CA ILE A 112 7.67 4.05 0.89
C ILE A 112 7.95 2.58 1.16
N ILE A 113 6.91 1.79 1.28
CA ILE A 113 6.95 0.32 1.33
C ILE A 113 6.27 -0.19 0.07
N VAL A 114 6.94 -1.06 -0.69
CA VAL A 114 6.48 -1.59 -1.98
C VAL A 114 6.47 -3.11 -1.92
N GLY A 115 5.47 -3.74 -2.53
CA GLY A 115 5.44 -5.20 -2.68
C GLY A 115 4.29 -5.70 -3.53
N LEU A 116 4.16 -7.01 -3.61
CA LEU A 116 3.11 -7.71 -4.35
C LEU A 116 2.22 -8.45 -3.36
N THR A 117 0.96 -8.01 -3.31
CA THR A 117 -0.08 -8.67 -2.51
C THR A 117 -0.46 -10.00 -3.16
N ASN A 118 -0.99 -10.93 -2.37
CA ASN A 118 -1.40 -12.25 -2.84
C ASN A 118 -2.63 -12.16 -3.77
N PHE A 119 -3.49 -11.15 -3.60
CA PHE A 119 -4.77 -11.09 -4.31
C PHE A 119 -5.02 -9.81 -5.13
N ASN A 120 -4.32 -8.70 -4.84
CA ASN A 120 -4.64 -7.38 -5.40
C ASN A 120 -3.50 -6.76 -6.23
N GLY A 121 -2.48 -7.56 -6.57
CA GLY A 121 -1.33 -7.09 -7.35
C GLY A 121 -0.41 -6.14 -6.56
N PRO A 122 0.40 -5.33 -7.28
CA PRO A 122 1.41 -4.48 -6.66
C PRO A 122 0.79 -3.38 -5.80
N VAL A 123 1.40 -3.12 -4.65
CA VAL A 123 1.01 -2.05 -3.72
C VAL A 123 2.21 -1.22 -3.31
N ALA A 124 1.93 0.04 -3.01
CA ALA A 124 2.86 0.95 -2.37
C ALA A 124 2.15 1.69 -1.24
N TYR A 125 2.82 1.79 -0.09
CA TYR A 125 2.35 2.53 1.07
C TYR A 125 3.40 3.54 1.51
N ASP A 126 2.98 4.59 2.22
CA ASP A 126 3.90 5.46 2.94
C ASP A 126 4.68 4.67 4.00
N GLY A 127 5.98 4.95 4.13
CA GLY A 127 6.86 4.33 5.11
C GLY A 127 6.67 4.85 6.54
N MET A 128 5.80 5.83 6.75
CA MET A 128 5.54 6.47 8.04
C MET A 128 4.15 6.11 8.59
N CYS A 129 4.05 6.04 9.92
CA CYS A 129 2.79 5.72 10.60
C CYS A 129 1.78 6.89 10.49
N PRO A 130 0.64 6.73 9.80
CA PRO A 130 -0.31 7.83 9.60
C PRO A 130 -0.98 8.30 10.90
N ASN A 131 -1.11 7.40 11.88
CA ASN A 131 -1.73 7.72 13.16
C ASN A 131 -0.82 8.56 14.04
N CYS A 132 0.50 8.30 14.02
CA CYS A 132 1.46 9.12 14.76
C CYS A 132 1.67 10.47 14.08
N ILE A 133 1.66 10.49 12.74
CA ILE A 133 1.70 11.74 11.98
C ILE A 133 0.59 12.69 12.42
N GLU A 134 -0.65 12.21 12.41
CA GLU A 134 -1.80 13.03 12.80
C GLU A 134 -1.74 13.43 14.28
N GLN A 135 -1.40 12.48 15.17
CA GLN A 135 -1.40 12.73 16.61
C GLN A 135 -0.33 13.74 17.04
N TYR A 136 0.86 13.70 16.42
CA TYR A 136 2.02 14.47 16.87
C TYR A 136 2.43 15.58 15.90
N ALA A 137 1.71 15.75 14.79
CA ALA A 137 2.01 16.73 13.74
C ALA A 137 3.48 16.69 13.26
N SER A 138 4.04 15.48 13.14
CA SER A 138 5.42 15.23 12.71
C SER A 138 5.48 14.03 11.78
N VAL A 139 6.42 14.01 10.84
CA VAL A 139 6.56 12.95 9.82
C VAL A 139 7.60 11.88 10.18
N ASP A 140 8.27 12.01 11.32
CA ASP A 140 9.35 11.11 11.72
C ASP A 140 8.85 9.93 12.57
N PHE A 141 8.02 9.08 11.94
CA PHE A 141 7.47 7.88 12.57
C PHE A 141 7.60 6.66 11.66
N PRO A 142 8.84 6.22 11.36
CA PRO A 142 9.07 5.13 10.44
C PRO A 142 8.41 3.84 10.92
N LEU A 143 7.83 3.11 9.97
CA LEU A 143 7.29 1.78 10.18
C LEU A 143 8.41 0.75 10.10
N SER A 144 8.52 -0.13 11.08
CA SER A 144 9.53 -1.19 11.14
C SER A 144 8.94 -2.52 10.68
N TRP A 145 9.75 -3.40 10.10
CA TRP A 145 9.29 -4.75 9.76
C TRP A 145 8.79 -5.48 11.00
N ASN A 146 7.67 -6.21 10.85
CA ASN A 146 7.22 -7.12 11.89
C ASN A 146 7.88 -8.50 11.75
N THR A 147 7.60 -9.39 12.70
CA THR A 147 7.98 -10.81 12.60
C THR A 147 7.33 -11.46 11.38
N THR A 148 6.07 -11.17 11.10
CA THR A 148 5.36 -11.58 9.88
C THR A 148 5.86 -10.79 8.67
N VAL A 149 6.15 -11.48 7.56
CA VAL A 149 6.73 -10.86 6.35
C VAL A 149 5.81 -9.83 5.70
N SER A 150 4.50 -10.07 5.73
CA SER A 150 3.47 -9.19 5.17
C SER A 150 2.96 -8.14 6.17
N GLU A 151 3.73 -7.82 7.20
CA GLU A 151 3.34 -6.82 8.20
C GLU A 151 4.47 -5.85 8.56
N VAL A 152 4.06 -4.63 8.90
CA VAL A 152 4.92 -3.62 9.51
C VAL A 152 4.29 -3.09 10.78
N LYS A 153 5.11 -2.61 11.72
CA LYS A 153 4.63 -2.03 12.97
C LYS A 153 5.18 -0.62 13.18
N CYS A 154 4.41 0.21 13.87
CA CYS A 154 4.90 1.47 14.39
C CYS A 154 5.49 1.28 15.79
N ASP A 155 6.76 1.62 15.98
CA ASP A 155 7.40 1.50 17.29
C ASP A 155 6.85 2.48 18.33
N LYS A 156 6.30 3.62 17.90
CA LYS A 156 5.72 4.63 18.78
C LYS A 156 4.34 4.22 19.32
N CYS A 157 3.38 3.93 18.45
CA CYS A 157 2.01 3.63 18.86
C CYS A 157 1.67 2.13 18.94
N LYS A 158 2.63 1.25 18.62
CA LYS A 158 2.50 -0.22 18.68
C LYS A 158 1.44 -0.81 17.76
N ARG A 159 0.91 -0.04 16.80
CA ARG A 159 0.03 -0.56 15.76
C ARG A 159 0.80 -1.42 14.77
N THR A 160 0.22 -2.55 14.40
CA THR A 160 0.68 -3.41 13.31
C THR A 160 -0.26 -3.26 12.13
N TYR A 161 0.31 -3.22 10.93
CA TYR A 161 -0.40 -3.05 9.68
C TYR A 161 -0.11 -4.22 8.75
N SER A 162 -1.16 -4.73 8.11
CA SER A 162 -1.06 -5.66 7.00
C SER A 162 -0.60 -4.93 5.75
N LEU A 163 0.42 -5.44 5.07
CA LEU A 163 0.85 -4.99 3.75
C LEU A 163 0.00 -5.61 2.62
N GLU A 164 -0.81 -6.63 2.92
CA GLU A 164 -1.79 -7.18 1.99
C GLU A 164 -2.94 -6.20 1.75
N THR A 165 -3.41 -5.55 2.82
CA THR A 165 -4.65 -4.75 2.81
C THR A 165 -4.45 -3.30 3.23
N GLY A 166 -3.31 -2.94 3.82
CA GLY A 166 -3.06 -1.64 4.43
C GLY A 166 -3.77 -1.41 5.77
N THR A 167 -4.55 -2.38 6.26
CA THR A 167 -5.36 -2.24 7.48
C THR A 167 -4.57 -2.53 8.74
N ILE A 168 -5.04 -2.01 9.88
CA ILE A 168 -4.48 -2.35 11.19
C ILE A 168 -4.86 -3.80 11.55
N THR A 169 -3.88 -4.62 11.92
CA THR A 169 -4.06 -6.02 12.35
C THR A 169 -3.72 -6.23 13.83
N GLY A 170 -3.11 -5.24 14.48
CA GLY A 170 -2.80 -5.30 15.91
C GLY A 170 -2.61 -3.92 16.53
N GLY A 171 -2.82 -3.82 17.85
CA GLY A 171 -2.81 -2.56 18.59
C GLY A 171 -4.14 -1.79 18.49
N ASN A 172 -4.10 -0.49 18.77
CA ASN A 172 -5.30 0.35 18.79
C ASN A 172 -5.86 0.59 17.38
N ASN A 173 -7.19 0.73 17.27
CA ASN A 173 -7.85 1.19 16.05
C ASN A 173 -7.33 2.56 15.58
N GLY A 174 -7.54 2.87 14.30
CA GLY A 174 -7.07 4.11 13.70
C GLY A 174 -7.08 4.08 12.18
N LYS A 175 -6.32 4.99 11.57
CA LYS A 175 -6.21 5.10 10.11
C LYS A 175 -5.40 3.94 9.52
N PRO A 176 -5.82 3.38 8.37
CA PRO A 176 -5.01 2.44 7.60
C PRO A 176 -3.77 3.14 7.02
N LEU A 177 -2.85 2.35 6.46
CA LEU A 177 -1.68 2.86 5.73
C LEU A 177 -2.11 3.79 4.58
N MET A 178 -1.31 4.82 4.34
CA MET A 178 -1.51 5.72 3.20
C MET A 178 -1.01 5.02 1.93
N ARG A 179 -1.92 4.70 1.01
CA ARG A 179 -1.61 3.99 -0.24
C ARG A 179 -1.26 4.93 -1.38
N TYR A 180 -0.32 4.52 -2.24
CA TYR A 180 0.01 5.14 -3.52
C TYR A 180 -0.33 4.20 -4.68
N LEU A 181 -0.53 4.77 -5.88
CA LEU A 181 -0.72 4.00 -7.09
C LEU A 181 0.60 3.40 -7.54
N VAL A 182 0.57 2.12 -7.94
CA VAL A 182 1.68 1.45 -8.61
C VAL A 182 1.29 1.19 -10.05
N ASN A 183 2.13 1.63 -10.98
CA ASN A 183 2.01 1.30 -12.40
C ASN A 183 3.29 0.60 -12.86
N TYR A 184 3.14 -0.65 -13.26
CA TYR A 184 4.22 -1.46 -13.80
C TYR A 184 3.62 -2.43 -14.82
N THR A 185 4.12 -2.40 -16.05
CA THR A 185 3.57 -3.19 -17.17
C THR A 185 4.45 -4.39 -17.54
N GLY A 186 5.40 -4.74 -16.67
CA GLY A 186 6.31 -5.86 -16.86
C GLY A 186 7.74 -5.46 -17.23
N PRO A 187 8.59 -6.44 -17.55
CA PRO A 187 10.01 -6.21 -17.83
C PRO A 187 10.22 -5.16 -18.93
N TYR A 188 11.31 -4.41 -18.82
CA TYR A 188 11.68 -3.34 -19.75
C TYR A 188 10.71 -2.15 -19.79
N SER A 189 9.85 -2.00 -18.77
CA SER A 189 8.98 -0.85 -18.59
C SER A 189 9.45 0.06 -17.44
N MET A 190 8.79 1.19 -17.28
CA MET A 190 9.03 2.09 -16.16
C MET A 190 8.13 1.70 -14.99
N LEU A 191 8.73 1.40 -13.83
CA LEU A 191 7.99 1.35 -12.58
C LEU A 191 7.66 2.78 -12.15
N ARG A 192 6.38 3.07 -11.95
CA ARG A 192 5.90 4.38 -11.49
C ARG A 192 5.10 4.22 -10.21
N ILE A 193 5.42 5.02 -9.21
CA ILE A 193 4.68 5.06 -7.94
C ILE A 193 4.32 6.52 -7.63
N GLY A 194 3.04 6.77 -7.34
CA GLY A 194 2.61 8.12 -6.98
C GLY A 194 1.13 8.35 -6.77
N ASN A 195 0.76 9.62 -6.69
CA ASN A 195 -0.60 10.14 -6.52
C ASN A 195 -0.77 11.51 -7.20
#